data_AF-A0A922Z754-F1
#
_entry.id   AF-A0A922Z754-F1
#
_cell.length_a   1.000
_cell.length_b   1.000
_cell.length_c   1.000
_cell.angle_alpha   90.00
_cell.angle_beta   90.00
_cell.angle_gamma   90.00
#
_symmetry.space_group_name_H-M   'P 1'
#
loop_
_entity.id
_entity.type
_entity.pdbx_description
1 polymer ?
#
loop_
_entity_poly.entity_id
_entity_poly.type
_entity_poly.pdbx_seq_one_letter_code
_entity_poly.pdbx_strand_id
1 'polypeptide(L)'
;MMNRTKWLIVSLILATIAVLMAGCGGGGGSSNSVDTSQQVSFFVTDDLSTAYDHVWVKFHEVELEYAGGSSKVYNSDTGVEIDLRALNTGSGNLFQFLGAASFPSQPITKIKFTVARNLVLFTTGATTGTNAQFASTFNLPNGRSRFEVTPSTPLTVAPGGAVAFDFDLSAWTMASGFVTPVGAVFTGSGLGNPANHVDEDFSGTVSDLAGTVPTLSFAVTWANGQVVKVTTSSSTVFLNSNGAPSPVVANGKRVEVRGRFATSSQSFAASVVKVEDSNGVGDDEDKVKGLVRNANASAGTFEVKSQFVRGFLPAQLWVNVQTSSTTKYFNRLGAVISSTAFYAALTSGSAEAEGVYTSGNNTLVATKVKLEDGVGGDDYQEAKGTLITSNEGAGTLSIAMTEWEGFAGTSGGTLNISTTGGTDYRGTDGQTITKTQFFAGLAAANLVKVEGTFSGTTMQAKRLELRNNGGGGGAGNDPHEVNGTISDINESAGTFKVTLVSWFGFGGSHGQVVSVTMTSGATYRNDDGSTMTKEQFFAALVTSPLVEVDGTVAGSAMTGVKAKLDDD
;
A
#
# COMPACT_ATOMS: atom_id res chain seq x y z
N MET A 1 -27.80 53.83 24.56
CA MET A 1 -28.77 53.56 23.46
C MET A 1 -27.96 53.12 22.24
N MET A 2 -27.99 51.82 21.94
CA MET A 2 -27.27 51.22 20.82
C MET A 2 -28.33 50.55 19.93
N ASN A 3 -28.35 50.93 18.65
CA ASN A 3 -29.50 50.81 17.75
C ASN A 3 -29.90 49.35 17.46
N ARG A 4 -31.20 49.07 17.69
CA ARG A 4 -31.92 47.81 17.47
C ARG A 4 -32.03 47.36 16.00
N THR A 5 -31.41 48.08 15.07
CA THR A 5 -31.53 47.83 13.62
C THR A 5 -30.46 46.89 13.06
N LYS A 6 -29.39 46.60 13.82
CA LYS A 6 -28.32 45.68 13.37
C LYS A 6 -28.54 44.20 13.75
N TRP A 7 -29.54 43.90 14.57
CA TRP A 7 -29.91 42.53 14.95
C TRP A 7 -30.97 41.89 14.03
N LEU A 8 -31.57 42.66 13.12
CA LEU A 8 -32.58 42.15 12.18
C LEU A 8 -32.02 41.73 10.81
N ILE A 9 -30.77 42.12 10.48
CA ILE A 9 -30.10 41.74 9.23
C ILE A 9 -29.30 40.43 9.39
N VAL A 10 -28.86 40.11 10.62
CA VAL A 10 -28.18 38.83 10.91
C VAL A 10 -29.17 37.66 10.97
N SER A 11 -30.44 37.91 11.33
CA SER A 11 -31.48 36.86 11.37
C SER A 11 -32.17 36.58 10.02
N LEU A 12 -31.98 37.42 9.00
CA LEU A 12 -32.59 37.22 7.67
C LEU A 12 -31.65 36.54 6.64
N ILE A 13 -30.34 36.49 6.93
CA ILE A 13 -29.35 35.76 6.11
C ILE A 13 -29.21 34.28 6.55
N LEU A 14 -29.74 33.90 7.72
CA LEU A 14 -29.78 32.50 8.19
C LEU A 14 -31.02 31.71 7.74
N ALA A 15 -31.95 32.28 6.98
CA ALA A 15 -33.25 31.66 6.66
C ALA A 15 -33.51 31.44 5.15
N THR A 16 -32.49 31.52 4.29
CA THR A 16 -32.62 31.30 2.83
C THR A 16 -31.62 30.29 2.23
N ILE A 17 -30.97 29.46 3.07
CA ILE A 17 -30.27 28.24 2.63
C ILE A 17 -30.85 27.05 3.41
N ALA A 18 -32.16 26.83 3.29
CA ALA A 18 -32.85 25.70 3.91
C ALA A 18 -34.00 25.15 3.04
N VAL A 19 -33.93 25.37 1.72
CA VAL A 19 -34.84 24.76 0.74
C VAL A 19 -34.03 24.40 -0.51
N LEU A 20 -33.24 23.32 -0.43
CA LEU A 20 -32.78 22.51 -1.59
C LEU A 20 -32.09 21.19 -1.21
N MET A 21 -32.13 20.76 0.06
CA MET A 21 -31.68 19.40 0.45
C MET A 21 -32.79 18.67 1.19
N ALA A 22 -33.76 18.21 0.40
CA ALA A 22 -34.71 17.18 0.78
C ALA A 22 -35.00 16.30 -0.45
N GLY A 23 -33.96 15.62 -0.93
CA GLY A 23 -34.05 14.38 -1.70
C GLY A 23 -33.46 13.26 -0.85
N CYS A 24 -34.25 12.83 0.14
CA CYS A 24 -34.10 11.71 1.09
C CYS A 24 -32.80 10.86 1.00
N GLY A 25 -31.74 11.33 1.68
CA GLY A 25 -30.75 10.47 2.30
C GLY A 25 -31.08 10.33 3.79
N GLY A 26 -31.79 9.27 4.16
CA GLY A 26 -31.90 8.78 5.53
C GLY A 26 -31.20 7.41 5.57
N GLY A 27 -30.27 7.12 6.49
CA GLY A 27 -30.35 7.42 7.91
C GLY A 27 -30.95 6.22 8.62
N GLY A 28 -30.13 5.20 8.86
CA GLY A 28 -30.50 4.00 9.60
C GLY A 28 -29.26 3.17 9.88
N GLY A 29 -28.71 3.30 11.08
CA GLY A 29 -27.76 2.35 11.63
C GLY A 29 -28.42 0.98 11.69
N SER A 30 -28.20 0.19 10.66
CA SER A 30 -28.39 -1.24 10.63
C SER A 30 -27.11 -1.80 10.07
N SER A 31 -26.47 -2.70 10.81
CA SER A 31 -25.47 -3.61 10.27
C SER A 31 -26.16 -4.52 9.26
N ASN A 32 -26.52 -3.97 8.10
CA ASN A 32 -26.91 -4.74 6.94
C ASN A 32 -25.61 -5.21 6.31
N SER A 33 -25.29 -6.48 6.53
CA SER A 33 -24.25 -7.16 5.76
C SER A 33 -24.42 -6.83 4.29
N VAL A 34 -23.38 -6.32 3.64
CA VAL A 34 -23.40 -6.05 2.19
C VAL A 34 -23.63 -7.39 1.47
N ASP A 35 -24.85 -7.60 0.97
CA ASP A 35 -25.15 -8.75 0.12
C ASP A 35 -24.66 -8.47 -1.31
N THR A 36 -23.39 -8.80 -1.56
CA THR A 36 -22.83 -8.75 -2.90
C THR A 36 -23.36 -9.87 -3.80
N SER A 37 -24.06 -10.89 -3.28
CA SER A 37 -24.47 -12.06 -4.07
C SER A 37 -25.42 -11.73 -5.23
N GLN A 38 -26.12 -10.60 -5.15
CA GLN A 38 -27.05 -10.12 -6.17
C GLN A 38 -26.41 -9.14 -7.17
N GLN A 39 -25.16 -8.73 -6.94
CA GLN A 39 -24.48 -7.81 -7.84
C GLN A 39 -24.06 -8.54 -9.13
N VAL A 40 -23.95 -7.78 -10.21
CA VAL A 40 -23.30 -8.27 -11.43
C VAL A 40 -21.91 -7.66 -11.48
N SER A 41 -20.92 -8.50 -11.77
CA SER A 41 -19.52 -8.07 -11.87
C SER A 41 -19.15 -7.71 -13.30
N PHE A 42 -18.45 -6.59 -13.48
CA PHE A 42 -18.10 -6.04 -14.77
C PHE A 42 -16.59 -6.04 -14.97
N PHE A 43 -16.18 -6.51 -16.13
CA PHE A 43 -14.79 -6.64 -16.51
C PHE A 43 -14.51 -6.02 -17.86
N VAL A 44 -13.26 -5.68 -18.09
CA VAL A 44 -12.73 -5.41 -19.44
C VAL A 44 -11.67 -6.43 -19.78
N THR A 45 -11.60 -6.71 -21.07
CA THR A 45 -10.62 -7.59 -21.69
C THR A 45 -10.30 -7.04 -23.07
N ASP A 46 -9.39 -7.70 -23.77
CA ASP A 46 -9.02 -7.33 -25.12
C ASP A 46 -8.55 -8.55 -25.91
N ASP A 47 -8.63 -8.46 -27.23
CA ASP A 47 -8.02 -9.39 -28.15
C ASP A 47 -6.54 -9.08 -28.40
N LEU A 48 -5.78 -10.02 -28.98
CA LEU A 48 -4.35 -9.81 -29.18
C LEU A 48 -4.11 -8.88 -30.38
N SER A 49 -3.92 -7.58 -30.13
CA SER A 49 -3.36 -6.69 -31.17
C SER A 49 -1.84 -6.85 -31.29
N THR A 50 -1.36 -7.13 -32.50
CA THR A 50 0.10 -7.20 -32.79
C THR A 50 0.70 -5.86 -33.20
N ALA A 51 -0.11 -4.80 -33.24
CA ALA A 51 0.34 -3.46 -33.62
C ALA A 51 0.90 -2.65 -32.45
N TYR A 52 0.57 -3.04 -31.22
CA TYR A 52 0.89 -2.32 -30.00
C TYR A 52 1.51 -3.26 -28.96
N ASP A 53 2.47 -2.72 -28.21
CA ASP A 53 2.99 -3.35 -26.99
C ASP A 53 2.22 -2.87 -25.75
N HIS A 54 1.70 -1.62 -25.75
CA HIS A 54 0.88 -1.04 -24.69
C HIS A 54 -0.15 -0.04 -25.24
N VAL A 55 -1.36 -0.01 -24.66
CA VAL A 55 -2.42 0.97 -24.95
C VAL A 55 -3.05 1.43 -23.64
N TRP A 56 -2.56 2.55 -23.12
CA TRP A 56 -2.97 3.10 -21.82
C TRP A 56 -4.18 4.02 -21.98
N VAL A 57 -5.29 3.64 -21.35
CA VAL A 57 -6.56 4.40 -21.33
C VAL A 57 -6.97 4.65 -19.88
N LYS A 58 -7.44 5.87 -19.57
CA LYS A 58 -8.02 6.19 -18.26
C LYS A 58 -9.55 6.13 -18.32
N PHE A 59 -10.15 5.23 -17.55
CA PHE A 59 -11.60 5.02 -17.44
C PHE A 59 -12.21 5.85 -16.32
N HIS A 60 -13.36 6.48 -16.55
CA HIS A 60 -14.07 7.26 -15.54
C HIS A 60 -15.46 6.72 -15.22
N GLU A 61 -16.18 6.20 -16.22
CA GLU A 61 -17.56 5.75 -16.01
C GLU A 61 -17.89 4.59 -16.94
N VAL A 62 -18.64 3.62 -16.43
CA VAL A 62 -19.36 2.64 -17.22
C VAL A 62 -20.84 2.71 -16.86
N GLU A 63 -21.68 2.97 -17.85
CA GLU A 63 -23.13 3.04 -17.70
C GLU A 63 -23.79 1.97 -18.58
N LEU A 64 -24.75 1.24 -18.00
CA LEU A 64 -25.62 0.32 -18.71
C LEU A 64 -26.96 0.99 -18.97
N GLU A 65 -27.45 0.89 -20.20
CA GLU A 65 -28.78 1.33 -20.60
C GLU A 65 -29.67 0.12 -20.89
N TYR A 66 -30.90 0.16 -20.40
CA TYR A 66 -31.92 -0.86 -20.55
C TYR A 66 -33.29 -0.20 -20.71
N ALA A 67 -34.32 -1.00 -21.00
CA ALA A 67 -35.68 -0.48 -21.14
C ALA A 67 -36.12 0.28 -19.87
N GLY A 68 -36.40 1.58 -20.02
CA GLY A 68 -36.91 2.42 -18.94
C GLY A 68 -35.85 3.09 -18.05
N GLY A 69 -34.55 2.93 -18.30
CA GLY A 69 -33.52 3.66 -17.55
C GLY A 69 -32.07 3.25 -17.80
N SER A 70 -31.18 3.73 -16.94
CA SER A 70 -29.75 3.37 -16.94
C SER A 70 -29.21 3.21 -15.51
N SER A 71 -28.10 2.48 -15.38
CA SER A 71 -27.34 2.31 -14.13
C SER A 71 -25.86 2.48 -14.37
N LYS A 72 -25.18 3.22 -13.50
CA LYS A 72 -23.72 3.31 -13.49
C LYS A 72 -23.15 2.14 -12.71
N VAL A 73 -22.24 1.39 -13.33
CA VAL A 73 -21.58 0.22 -12.72
C VAL A 73 -20.15 0.52 -12.30
N TYR A 74 -19.60 1.62 -12.81
CA TYR A 74 -18.36 2.26 -12.37
C TYR A 74 -18.50 3.76 -12.55
N ASN A 75 -18.03 4.55 -11.59
CA ASN A 75 -18.04 6.01 -11.66
C ASN A 75 -16.97 6.62 -10.74
N SER A 76 -15.85 7.08 -11.30
CA SER A 76 -14.74 7.69 -10.58
C SER A 76 -14.32 9.02 -11.22
N ASP A 77 -14.17 10.06 -10.42
CA ASP A 77 -13.70 11.36 -10.90
C ASP A 77 -12.21 11.35 -11.24
N THR A 78 -11.40 10.62 -10.48
CA THR A 78 -9.97 10.41 -10.73
C THR A 78 -9.74 9.39 -11.86
N GLY A 79 -10.65 8.43 -11.98
CA GLY A 79 -10.59 7.34 -12.96
C GLY A 79 -9.67 6.19 -12.55
N VAL A 80 -9.48 5.25 -13.47
CA VAL A 80 -8.52 4.14 -13.36
C VAL A 80 -7.76 3.99 -14.68
N GLU A 81 -6.44 3.89 -14.60
CA GLU A 81 -5.58 3.65 -15.76
C GLU A 81 -5.49 2.15 -16.05
N ILE A 82 -5.77 1.77 -17.29
CA ILE A 82 -5.73 0.38 -17.75
C ILE A 82 -4.90 0.32 -19.03
N ASP A 83 -3.94 -0.59 -19.06
CA ASP A 83 -3.29 -1.01 -20.29
C ASP A 83 -4.13 -2.10 -20.96
N LEU A 84 -4.93 -1.69 -21.95
CA LEU A 84 -5.83 -2.60 -22.65
C LEU A 84 -5.05 -3.74 -23.32
N ARG A 85 -3.86 -3.44 -23.85
CA ARG A 85 -3.04 -4.44 -24.54
C ARG A 85 -2.52 -5.51 -23.58
N ALA A 86 -2.25 -5.17 -22.32
CA ALA A 86 -1.83 -6.14 -21.31
C ALA A 86 -2.92 -7.17 -20.97
N LEU A 87 -4.18 -6.92 -21.34
CA LEU A 87 -5.30 -7.83 -21.10
C LEU A 87 -5.31 -9.04 -22.04
N ASN A 88 -4.33 -9.17 -22.93
CA ASN A 88 -4.11 -10.37 -23.72
C ASN A 88 -2.63 -10.76 -23.75
N THR A 89 -2.27 -11.89 -23.16
CA THR A 89 -0.86 -12.33 -23.08
C THR A 89 -0.43 -13.21 -24.25
N GLY A 90 -1.30 -13.42 -25.24
CA GLY A 90 -1.13 -14.43 -26.30
C GLY A 90 -1.32 -15.87 -25.79
N SER A 91 -1.36 -16.08 -24.47
CA SER A 91 -1.68 -17.36 -23.82
C SER A 91 -3.16 -17.46 -23.44
N GLY A 92 -3.91 -16.36 -23.59
CA GLY A 92 -5.31 -16.23 -23.22
C GLY A 92 -5.64 -14.81 -22.77
N ASN A 93 -6.94 -14.56 -22.62
CA ASN A 93 -7.48 -13.28 -22.17
C ASN A 93 -7.33 -13.15 -20.65
N LEU A 94 -6.94 -11.96 -20.22
CA LEU A 94 -7.04 -11.50 -18.85
C LEU A 94 -8.24 -10.57 -18.70
N PHE A 95 -8.82 -10.56 -17.51
CA PHE A 95 -10.00 -9.77 -17.18
C PHE A 95 -9.64 -8.81 -16.04
N GLN A 96 -9.70 -7.51 -16.32
CA GLN A 96 -9.60 -6.45 -15.31
C GLN A 96 -10.99 -6.18 -14.75
N PHE A 97 -11.14 -6.18 -13.43
CA PHE A 97 -12.40 -5.83 -12.78
C PHE A 97 -12.60 -4.31 -12.81
N LEU A 98 -13.75 -3.85 -13.30
CA LEU A 98 -14.12 -2.43 -13.25
C LEU A 98 -15.04 -2.10 -12.11
N GLY A 99 -15.89 -3.04 -11.69
CA GLY A 99 -16.89 -2.76 -10.68
C GLY A 99 -17.96 -3.85 -10.58
N ALA A 100 -18.75 -3.76 -9.53
CA ALA A 100 -19.94 -4.58 -9.34
C ALA A 100 -21.12 -3.68 -8.96
N ALA A 101 -22.30 -4.01 -9.48
CA ALA A 101 -23.50 -3.24 -9.21
C ALA A 101 -24.74 -4.13 -9.23
N SER A 102 -25.69 -3.82 -8.34
CA SER A 102 -27.06 -4.33 -8.42
C SER A 102 -27.83 -3.45 -9.39
N PHE A 103 -28.42 -4.05 -10.42
CA PHE A 103 -29.31 -3.34 -11.33
C PHE A 103 -30.54 -4.21 -11.62
N PRO A 104 -31.65 -3.63 -12.12
CA PRO A 104 -32.83 -4.39 -12.48
C PRO A 104 -32.46 -5.51 -13.48
N SER A 105 -32.99 -6.72 -13.30
CA SER A 105 -32.81 -7.83 -14.25
C SER A 105 -33.56 -7.57 -15.57
N GLN A 106 -33.15 -6.53 -16.28
CA GLN A 106 -33.68 -6.07 -17.56
C GLN A 106 -32.60 -6.27 -18.64
N PRO A 107 -32.98 -6.60 -19.87
CA PRO A 107 -32.01 -6.73 -20.96
C PRO A 107 -31.28 -5.41 -21.22
N ILE A 108 -29.96 -5.45 -21.18
CA ILE A 108 -29.06 -4.34 -21.49
C ILE A 108 -29.06 -4.16 -23.01
N THR A 109 -29.42 -2.96 -23.45
CA THR A 109 -29.49 -2.60 -24.87
C THR A 109 -28.29 -1.79 -25.33
N LYS A 110 -27.55 -1.17 -24.40
CA LYS A 110 -26.35 -0.39 -24.70
C LYS A 110 -25.44 -0.27 -23.47
N ILE A 111 -24.13 -0.26 -23.70
CA ILE A 111 -23.10 0.03 -22.71
C ILE A 111 -22.37 1.30 -23.13
N LYS A 112 -22.16 2.23 -22.21
CA LYS A 112 -21.46 3.49 -22.47
C LYS A 112 -20.20 3.55 -21.61
N PHE A 113 -19.07 3.76 -22.25
CA PHE A 113 -17.79 3.98 -21.59
C PHE A 113 -17.47 5.47 -21.67
N THR A 114 -17.23 6.09 -20.52
CA THR A 114 -16.64 7.44 -20.47
C THR A 114 -15.18 7.30 -20.03
N VAL A 115 -14.28 7.80 -20.86
CA VAL A 115 -12.82 7.72 -20.70
C VAL A 115 -12.21 9.12 -20.76
N ALA A 116 -10.96 9.28 -20.31
CA ALA A 116 -10.22 10.50 -20.56
C ALA A 116 -10.06 10.72 -22.08
N ARG A 117 -10.06 11.98 -22.52
CA ARG A 117 -9.90 12.28 -23.95
C ARG A 117 -8.56 11.83 -24.51
N ASN A 118 -7.52 11.93 -23.70
CA ASN A 118 -6.16 11.56 -24.06
C ASN A 118 -5.88 10.10 -23.68
N LEU A 119 -5.07 9.44 -24.51
CA LEU A 119 -4.55 8.10 -24.29
C LEU A 119 -3.10 8.03 -24.77
N VAL A 120 -2.35 7.01 -24.34
CA VAL A 120 -0.96 6.80 -24.76
C VAL A 120 -0.81 5.44 -25.42
N LEU A 121 -0.22 5.43 -26.61
CA LEU A 121 0.02 4.23 -27.41
C LEU A 121 1.52 3.93 -27.50
N PHE A 122 1.89 2.68 -27.31
CA PHE A 122 3.23 2.17 -27.60
C PHE A 122 3.08 1.19 -28.76
N THR A 123 3.45 1.61 -29.97
CA THR A 123 3.51 0.69 -31.11
C THR A 123 4.55 -0.38 -30.86
N THR A 124 4.42 -1.53 -31.52
CA THR A 124 5.34 -2.65 -31.29
C THR A 124 6.81 -2.26 -31.47
N GLY A 125 7.61 -2.53 -30.43
CA GLY A 125 9.02 -2.17 -30.33
C GLY A 125 9.30 -0.74 -29.82
N ALA A 126 8.28 0.08 -29.58
CA ALA A 126 8.46 1.45 -29.09
C ALA A 126 8.70 1.49 -27.58
N THR A 127 9.67 2.29 -27.16
CA THR A 127 9.94 2.57 -25.74
C THR A 127 9.37 3.91 -25.29
N THR A 128 8.91 4.73 -26.23
CA THR A 128 8.31 6.06 -25.99
C THR A 128 6.86 6.03 -26.43
N GLY A 129 5.98 6.53 -25.57
CA GLY A 129 4.56 6.60 -25.83
C GLY A 129 4.21 7.70 -26.82
N THR A 130 3.28 7.41 -27.73
CA THR A 130 2.65 8.38 -28.60
C THR A 130 1.37 8.86 -27.95
N ASN A 131 1.31 10.15 -27.61
CA ASN A 131 0.07 10.77 -27.16
C ASN A 131 -0.94 10.82 -28.30
N ALA A 132 -2.15 10.33 -28.03
CA ALA A 132 -3.27 10.35 -28.95
C ALA A 132 -4.52 10.90 -28.25
N GLN A 133 -5.57 11.12 -29.04
CA GLN A 133 -6.89 11.47 -28.54
C GLN A 133 -7.97 10.58 -29.14
N PHE A 134 -9.07 10.36 -28.44
CA PHE A 134 -10.25 9.81 -29.10
C PHE A 134 -10.79 10.81 -30.14
N ALA A 135 -11.31 10.28 -31.25
CA ALA A 135 -11.86 11.10 -32.34
C ALA A 135 -12.92 12.08 -31.84
N SER A 136 -13.00 13.25 -32.47
CA SER A 136 -13.84 14.36 -31.99
C SER A 136 -15.32 14.03 -31.87
N THR A 137 -15.81 13.05 -32.63
CA THR A 137 -17.17 12.51 -32.57
C THR A 137 -17.52 11.92 -31.20
N PHE A 138 -16.53 11.48 -30.42
CA PHE A 138 -16.71 10.91 -29.09
C PHE A 138 -16.52 11.93 -27.97
N ASN A 139 -16.04 13.14 -28.26
CA ASN A 139 -15.61 14.07 -27.23
C ASN A 139 -16.80 14.69 -26.48
N LEU A 140 -16.71 14.67 -25.15
CA LEU A 140 -17.59 15.38 -24.24
C LEU A 140 -17.00 16.74 -23.86
N PRO A 141 -17.81 17.73 -23.43
CA PRO A 141 -17.32 19.08 -23.09
C PRO A 141 -16.31 19.11 -21.93
N ASN A 142 -16.33 18.12 -21.04
CA ASN A 142 -15.55 18.07 -19.79
C ASN A 142 -14.16 17.45 -19.94
N GLY A 143 -13.57 17.45 -21.15
CA GLY A 143 -12.25 16.84 -21.39
C GLY A 143 -12.25 15.31 -21.37
N ARG A 144 -13.44 14.68 -21.35
CA ARG A 144 -13.62 13.23 -21.50
C ARG A 144 -14.11 12.89 -22.92
N SER A 145 -14.13 11.60 -23.23
CA SER A 145 -14.74 11.05 -24.43
C SER A 145 -15.66 9.90 -24.05
N ARG A 146 -16.72 9.69 -24.83
CA ARG A 146 -17.69 8.62 -24.64
C ARG A 146 -17.91 7.86 -25.95
N PHE A 147 -17.78 6.55 -25.88
CA PHE A 147 -18.17 5.66 -26.96
C PHE A 147 -19.13 4.60 -26.43
N GLU A 148 -19.97 4.08 -27.32
CA GLU A 148 -21.10 3.23 -26.97
C GLU A 148 -20.97 1.87 -27.67
N VAL A 149 -21.22 0.79 -26.92
CA VAL A 149 -21.29 -0.58 -27.44
C VAL A 149 -22.75 -1.02 -27.40
N THR A 150 -23.26 -1.47 -28.53
CA THR A 150 -24.63 -2.02 -28.65
C THR A 150 -24.53 -3.53 -28.85
N PRO A 151 -24.96 -4.35 -27.87
CA PRO A 151 -25.01 -5.80 -28.04
C PRO A 151 -25.85 -6.18 -29.26
N SER A 152 -25.41 -7.15 -30.06
CA SER A 152 -26.16 -7.62 -31.24
C SER A 152 -27.53 -8.21 -30.88
N THR A 153 -27.63 -8.74 -29.66
CA THR A 153 -28.88 -9.14 -29.00
C THR A 153 -28.88 -8.53 -27.60
N PRO A 154 -30.01 -7.98 -27.10
CA PRO A 154 -30.08 -7.45 -25.75
C PRO A 154 -29.52 -8.45 -24.72
N LEU A 155 -28.56 -7.97 -23.91
CA LEU A 155 -27.80 -8.82 -23.00
C LEU A 155 -28.53 -8.95 -21.67
N THR A 156 -28.84 -10.18 -21.26
CA THR A 156 -29.39 -10.47 -19.93
C THR A 156 -28.29 -11.12 -19.09
N VAL A 157 -28.00 -10.53 -17.93
CA VAL A 157 -27.08 -11.09 -16.94
C VAL A 157 -27.87 -11.44 -15.68
N ALA A 158 -27.76 -12.67 -15.21
CA ALA A 158 -28.43 -13.09 -13.98
C ALA A 158 -27.81 -12.36 -12.77
N PRO A 159 -28.58 -12.12 -11.69
CA PRO A 159 -28.02 -11.70 -10.42
C PRO A 159 -26.88 -12.63 -9.99
N GLY A 160 -25.77 -12.03 -9.55
CA GLY A 160 -24.55 -12.75 -9.23
C GLY A 160 -23.71 -13.23 -10.42
N GLY A 161 -24.11 -12.87 -11.64
CA GLY A 161 -23.37 -13.13 -12.86
C GLY A 161 -22.19 -12.17 -13.07
N ALA A 162 -21.48 -12.39 -14.17
CA ALA A 162 -20.39 -11.53 -14.62
C ALA A 162 -20.49 -11.28 -16.13
N VAL A 163 -20.03 -10.11 -16.57
CA VAL A 163 -19.88 -9.75 -17.98
C VAL A 163 -18.52 -9.12 -18.21
N ALA A 164 -17.91 -9.40 -19.36
CA ALA A 164 -16.71 -8.74 -19.83
C ALA A 164 -16.97 -7.99 -21.14
N PHE A 165 -16.27 -6.88 -21.33
CA PHE A 165 -16.28 -6.12 -22.57
C PHE A 165 -14.91 -6.21 -23.23
N ASP A 166 -14.94 -6.53 -24.52
CA ASP A 166 -13.76 -6.62 -25.37
C ASP A 166 -13.57 -5.29 -26.08
N PHE A 167 -12.37 -4.71 -25.98
CA PHE A 167 -12.04 -3.46 -26.64
C PHE A 167 -11.61 -3.66 -28.09
N ASP A 168 -11.43 -4.90 -28.55
CA ASP A 168 -11.10 -5.25 -29.94
C ASP A 168 -10.03 -4.29 -30.51
N LEU A 169 -8.89 -4.17 -29.81
CA LEU A 169 -7.81 -3.27 -30.22
C LEU A 169 -7.33 -3.55 -31.65
N SER A 170 -7.55 -4.76 -32.18
CA SER A 170 -7.24 -5.10 -33.58
C SER A 170 -8.09 -4.32 -34.59
N ALA A 171 -9.32 -3.94 -34.23
CA ALA A 171 -10.25 -3.17 -35.05
C ALA A 171 -10.15 -1.65 -34.85
N TRP A 172 -9.34 -1.19 -33.89
CA TRP A 172 -9.11 0.24 -33.68
C TRP A 172 -8.41 0.88 -34.88
N THR A 173 -8.86 2.08 -35.25
CA THR A 173 -8.21 2.85 -36.32
C THR A 173 -7.61 4.13 -35.77
N MET A 174 -6.43 4.48 -36.29
CA MET A 174 -5.73 5.71 -35.94
C MET A 174 -5.54 6.57 -37.19
N ALA A 175 -5.97 7.82 -37.13
CA ALA A 175 -5.78 8.80 -38.20
C ALA A 175 -5.43 10.17 -37.62
N SER A 176 -4.29 10.73 -38.04
CA SER A 176 -3.85 12.09 -37.65
C SER A 176 -3.85 12.35 -36.14
N GLY A 177 -3.43 11.37 -35.33
CA GLY A 177 -3.40 11.49 -33.86
C GLY A 177 -4.73 11.18 -33.16
N PHE A 178 -5.78 10.86 -33.92
CA PHE A 178 -7.09 10.49 -33.39
C PHE A 178 -7.38 9.00 -33.51
N VAL A 179 -7.95 8.44 -32.46
CA VAL A 179 -8.34 7.02 -32.35
C VAL A 179 -9.85 6.90 -32.46
N THR A 180 -10.30 5.99 -33.32
CA THR A 180 -11.70 5.52 -33.36
C THR A 180 -11.75 4.16 -32.68
N PRO A 181 -12.34 4.08 -31.46
CA PRO A 181 -12.43 2.82 -30.73
C PRO A 181 -13.54 1.94 -31.32
N VAL A 182 -13.31 0.64 -31.25
CA VAL A 182 -14.31 -0.41 -31.46
C VAL A 182 -14.46 -1.15 -30.14
N GLY A 183 -15.56 -1.87 -29.95
CA GLY A 183 -15.73 -2.72 -28.78
C GLY A 183 -16.95 -3.62 -28.92
N ALA A 184 -16.95 -4.71 -28.17
CA ALA A 184 -17.98 -5.73 -28.19
C ALA A 184 -18.25 -6.30 -26.79
N VAL A 185 -19.38 -6.98 -26.63
CA VAL A 185 -19.59 -7.86 -25.48
C VAL A 185 -18.72 -9.09 -25.69
N PHE A 186 -17.90 -9.43 -24.69
CA PHE A 186 -17.09 -10.64 -24.74
C PHE A 186 -17.97 -11.89 -24.71
N THR A 187 -17.76 -12.80 -25.66
CA THR A 187 -18.53 -14.06 -25.80
C THR A 187 -17.69 -15.32 -25.62
N GLY A 188 -16.40 -15.17 -25.31
CA GLY A 188 -15.49 -16.29 -25.10
C GLY A 188 -15.64 -16.94 -23.72
N SER A 189 -14.70 -17.84 -23.41
CA SER A 189 -14.62 -18.54 -22.13
C SER A 189 -13.56 -17.93 -21.20
N GLY A 190 -13.47 -18.43 -19.97
CA GLY A 190 -12.40 -18.07 -19.02
C GLY A 190 -12.76 -16.99 -18.01
N LEU A 191 -13.87 -16.25 -18.18
CA LEU A 191 -14.31 -15.23 -17.21
C LEU A 191 -14.57 -15.81 -15.81
N GLY A 192 -14.97 -17.08 -15.71
CA GLY A 192 -15.16 -17.77 -14.43
C GLY A 192 -13.87 -18.32 -13.80
N ASN A 193 -12.71 -18.19 -14.45
CA ASN A 193 -11.43 -18.68 -13.93
C ASN A 193 -10.64 -17.55 -13.24
N PRO A 194 -10.47 -17.57 -11.90
CA PRO A 194 -9.72 -16.52 -11.19
C PRO A 194 -8.25 -16.38 -11.64
N ALA A 195 -7.66 -17.41 -12.25
CA ALA A 195 -6.30 -17.31 -12.78
C ALA A 195 -6.19 -16.34 -13.96
N ASN A 196 -7.30 -16.07 -14.66
CA ASN A 196 -7.38 -15.14 -15.77
C ASN A 196 -7.74 -13.71 -15.32
N HIS A 197 -7.82 -13.45 -14.02
CA HIS A 197 -8.18 -12.12 -13.51
C HIS A 197 -6.90 -11.37 -13.13
N VAL A 198 -6.86 -10.08 -13.46
CA VAL A 198 -5.76 -9.20 -13.05
C VAL A 198 -5.87 -8.93 -11.55
N ASP A 199 -4.74 -8.78 -10.87
CA ASP A 199 -4.72 -8.28 -9.49
C ASP A 199 -5.15 -6.80 -9.51
N GLU A 200 -6.21 -6.48 -8.78
CA GLU A 200 -6.62 -5.11 -8.53
C GLU A 200 -5.83 -4.56 -7.34
N ASP A 201 -5.55 -3.25 -7.37
CA ASP A 201 -4.95 -2.50 -6.28
C ASP A 201 -5.88 -1.31 -5.96
N PHE A 202 -6.57 -1.37 -4.82
CA PHE A 202 -7.61 -0.40 -4.46
C PHE A 202 -7.58 -0.04 -2.98
N SER A 203 -7.99 1.18 -2.67
CA SER A 203 -8.07 1.67 -1.29
C SER A 203 -9.50 1.96 -0.87
N GLY A 204 -9.78 1.81 0.42
CA GLY A 204 -11.09 2.13 0.98
C GLY A 204 -11.19 1.88 2.47
N THR A 205 -12.39 2.10 3.03
CA THR A 205 -12.66 1.92 4.46
C THR A 205 -13.27 0.55 4.73
N VAL A 206 -12.75 -0.14 5.74
CA VAL A 206 -13.21 -1.46 6.19
C VAL A 206 -14.56 -1.35 6.92
N SER A 207 -15.49 -2.23 6.56
CA SER A 207 -16.74 -2.49 7.27
C SER A 207 -17.04 -3.99 7.30
N ASP A 208 -18.06 -4.40 8.07
CA ASP A 208 -18.52 -5.80 8.17
C ASP A 208 -17.40 -6.84 8.40
N LEU A 209 -16.36 -6.45 9.16
CA LEU A 209 -15.27 -7.36 9.50
C LEU A 209 -15.79 -8.55 10.31
N ALA A 210 -15.52 -9.75 9.80
CA ALA A 210 -15.92 -11.03 10.35
C ALA A 210 -14.83 -12.09 10.16
N GLY A 211 -15.01 -13.22 10.85
CA GLY A 211 -14.05 -14.34 10.83
C GLY A 211 -12.89 -14.14 11.79
N THR A 212 -11.92 -15.05 11.70
CA THR A 212 -10.67 -15.02 12.47
C THR A 212 -9.52 -15.24 11.52
N VAL A 213 -8.35 -14.70 11.87
CA VAL A 213 -7.10 -14.98 11.18
C VAL A 213 -6.90 -16.50 10.99
N PRO A 214 -6.47 -16.97 9.80
CA PRO A 214 -6.07 -16.16 8.63
C PRO A 214 -7.21 -15.87 7.64
N THR A 215 -8.44 -16.32 7.92
CA THR A 215 -9.60 -16.25 7.02
C THR A 215 -10.57 -15.15 7.45
N LEU A 216 -10.12 -13.90 7.37
CA LEU A 216 -10.97 -12.73 7.58
C LEU A 216 -11.85 -12.51 6.34
N SER A 217 -13.03 -11.96 6.58
CA SER A 217 -13.91 -11.42 5.55
C SER A 217 -14.35 -10.03 5.97
N PHE A 218 -14.29 -9.06 5.06
CA PHE A 218 -14.74 -7.70 5.31
C PHE A 218 -15.20 -7.04 4.02
N ALA A 219 -15.98 -5.97 4.13
CA ALA A 219 -16.30 -5.10 3.02
C ALA A 219 -15.31 -3.92 2.97
N VAL A 220 -15.03 -3.43 1.77
CA VAL A 220 -14.26 -2.21 1.53
C VAL A 220 -15.11 -1.28 0.68
N THR A 221 -15.39 -0.08 1.20
CA THR A 221 -15.97 0.99 0.41
C THR A 221 -14.85 1.68 -0.37
N TRP A 222 -14.80 1.44 -1.67
CA TRP A 222 -13.88 2.07 -2.61
C TRP A 222 -14.10 3.58 -2.70
N ALA A 223 -13.07 4.31 -3.15
CA ALA A 223 -13.15 5.76 -3.36
C ALA A 223 -14.28 6.19 -4.32
N ASN A 224 -14.68 5.31 -5.24
CA ASN A 224 -15.78 5.53 -6.18
C ASN A 224 -17.18 5.23 -5.58
N GLY A 225 -17.25 4.92 -4.29
CA GLY A 225 -18.47 4.61 -3.55
C GLY A 225 -18.97 3.18 -3.71
N GLN A 226 -18.32 2.34 -4.52
CA GLN A 226 -18.64 0.92 -4.60
C GLN A 226 -18.24 0.20 -3.32
N VAL A 227 -19.03 -0.79 -2.92
CA VAL A 227 -18.71 -1.64 -1.79
C VAL A 227 -18.43 -3.04 -2.31
N VAL A 228 -17.21 -3.51 -2.09
CA VAL A 228 -16.76 -4.84 -2.52
C VAL A 228 -16.41 -5.69 -1.30
N LYS A 229 -16.58 -6.99 -1.43
CA LYS A 229 -16.19 -7.95 -0.40
C LYS A 229 -14.73 -8.37 -0.59
N VAL A 230 -13.98 -8.47 0.50
CA VAL A 230 -12.61 -8.96 0.56
C VAL A 230 -12.55 -10.16 1.49
N THR A 231 -11.81 -11.18 1.07
CA THR A 231 -11.54 -12.39 1.82
C THR A 231 -10.05 -12.65 1.87
N THR A 232 -9.54 -13.08 3.03
CA THR A 232 -8.11 -13.35 3.23
C THR A 232 -7.85 -14.84 3.44
N SER A 233 -6.59 -15.23 3.33
CA SER A 233 -6.13 -16.59 3.62
C SER A 233 -4.76 -16.57 4.31
N SER A 234 -4.17 -17.73 4.57
CA SER A 234 -2.82 -17.83 5.15
C SER A 234 -1.73 -17.29 4.24
N SER A 235 -1.99 -17.12 2.95
CA SER A 235 -1.05 -16.51 2.01
C SER A 235 -1.23 -14.99 1.87
N THR A 236 -2.22 -14.39 2.54
CA THR A 236 -2.41 -12.93 2.50
C THR A 236 -1.35 -12.26 3.36
N VAL A 237 -0.59 -11.34 2.76
CA VAL A 237 0.38 -10.51 3.47
C VAL A 237 -0.34 -9.34 4.11
N PHE A 238 -0.09 -9.10 5.39
CA PHE A 238 -0.60 -7.93 6.11
C PHE A 238 0.57 -7.04 6.50
N LEU A 239 0.40 -5.73 6.33
CA LEU A 239 1.43 -4.72 6.63
C LEU A 239 0.78 -3.38 7.01
N ASN A 240 1.48 -2.54 7.77
CA ASN A 240 1.08 -1.14 8.00
C ASN A 240 1.78 -0.23 6.98
N SER A 241 1.13 0.86 6.56
CA SER A 241 1.69 1.75 5.53
C SER A 241 2.91 2.58 6.00
N ASN A 242 3.10 2.78 7.30
CA ASN A 242 4.36 3.28 7.88
C ASN A 242 5.45 2.21 8.06
N GLY A 243 5.13 0.94 7.87
CA GLY A 243 6.02 -0.18 8.16
C GLY A 243 6.25 -0.46 9.64
N ALA A 244 5.38 0.04 10.53
CA ALA A 244 5.33 -0.43 11.91
C ALA A 244 4.86 -1.90 11.95
N PRO A 245 5.33 -2.70 12.92
CA PRO A 245 4.86 -4.07 13.08
C PRO A 245 3.41 -4.12 13.56
N SER A 246 2.87 -5.33 13.62
CA SER A 246 1.54 -5.66 14.14
C SER A 246 0.39 -5.00 13.38
N PRO A 247 0.22 -5.28 12.07
CA PRO A 247 -0.91 -4.77 11.31
C PRO A 247 -2.24 -5.29 11.88
N VAL A 248 -3.18 -4.37 12.09
CA VAL A 248 -4.52 -4.67 12.63
C VAL A 248 -5.60 -4.13 11.70
N VAL A 249 -6.33 -5.04 11.06
CA VAL A 249 -7.55 -4.71 10.32
C VAL A 249 -8.71 -4.57 11.32
N ALA A 250 -9.45 -3.47 11.24
CA ALA A 250 -10.61 -3.21 12.08
C ALA A 250 -11.66 -2.38 11.32
N ASN A 251 -12.93 -2.50 11.71
CA ASN A 251 -14.00 -1.65 11.15
C ASN A 251 -13.65 -0.17 11.32
N GLY A 252 -13.85 0.61 10.25
CA GLY A 252 -13.53 2.04 10.19
C GLY A 252 -12.07 2.36 9.86
N LYS A 253 -11.17 1.36 9.76
CA LYS A 253 -9.80 1.58 9.27
C LYS A 253 -9.79 1.70 7.75
N ARG A 254 -8.93 2.56 7.22
CA ARG A 254 -8.62 2.60 5.79
C ARG A 254 -7.57 1.53 5.49
N VAL A 255 -7.74 0.85 4.36
CA VAL A 255 -6.82 -0.17 3.85
C VAL A 255 -6.60 0.02 2.36
N GLU A 256 -5.43 -0.35 1.87
CA GLU A 256 -5.17 -0.68 0.47
C GLU A 256 -5.13 -2.21 0.34
N VAL A 257 -5.88 -2.75 -0.61
CA VAL A 257 -6.02 -4.18 -0.86
C VAL A 257 -5.50 -4.48 -2.25
N ARG A 258 -4.62 -5.47 -2.33
CA ARG A 258 -4.26 -6.12 -3.58
C ARG A 258 -4.89 -7.50 -3.65
N GLY A 259 -5.53 -7.85 -4.75
CA GLY A 259 -6.10 -9.18 -4.92
C GLY A 259 -6.89 -9.37 -6.20
N ARG A 260 -7.28 -10.63 -6.46
CA ARG A 260 -8.09 -10.99 -7.64
C ARG A 260 -9.54 -11.13 -7.28
N PHE A 261 -10.41 -10.65 -8.15
CA PHE A 261 -11.84 -10.90 -7.98
C PHE A 261 -12.17 -12.36 -8.34
N ALA A 262 -12.94 -13.02 -7.48
CA ALA A 262 -13.45 -14.36 -7.73
C ALA A 262 -14.96 -14.28 -8.01
N THR A 263 -15.37 -14.52 -9.26
CA THR A 263 -16.79 -14.42 -9.68
C THR A 263 -17.70 -15.40 -8.93
N SER A 264 -17.18 -16.56 -8.53
CA SER A 264 -17.95 -17.58 -7.80
C SER A 264 -18.34 -17.15 -6.38
N SER A 265 -17.48 -16.37 -5.71
CA SER A 265 -17.72 -15.88 -4.34
C SER A 265 -18.08 -14.40 -4.29
N GLN A 266 -18.02 -13.70 -5.43
CA GLN A 266 -18.17 -12.25 -5.56
C GLN A 266 -17.37 -11.48 -4.51
N SER A 267 -16.10 -11.84 -4.41
CA SER A 267 -15.16 -11.26 -3.46
C SER A 267 -13.76 -11.19 -4.05
N PHE A 268 -12.97 -10.24 -3.57
CA PHE A 268 -11.54 -10.20 -3.77
C PHE A 268 -10.85 -11.21 -2.85
N ALA A 269 -10.10 -12.14 -3.43
CA ALA A 269 -9.13 -12.94 -2.71
C ALA A 269 -7.85 -12.09 -2.55
N ALA A 270 -7.62 -11.56 -1.35
CA ALA A 270 -6.53 -10.64 -1.09
C ALA A 270 -5.18 -11.37 -1.06
N SER A 271 -4.22 -10.89 -1.85
CA SER A 271 -2.80 -11.22 -1.73
C SER A 271 -2.10 -10.29 -0.73
N VAL A 272 -2.50 -9.02 -0.66
CA VAL A 272 -1.97 -8.04 0.29
C VAL A 272 -3.10 -7.22 0.91
N VAL A 273 -3.00 -6.96 2.21
CA VAL A 273 -3.79 -5.95 2.92
C VAL A 273 -2.84 -5.00 3.65
N LYS A 274 -2.72 -3.78 3.13
CA LYS A 274 -1.97 -2.68 3.72
C LYS A 274 -2.91 -1.83 4.57
N VAL A 275 -2.65 -1.74 5.87
CA VAL A 275 -3.44 -0.94 6.82
C VAL A 275 -2.87 0.48 6.85
N GLU A 276 -3.73 1.46 6.62
CA GLU A 276 -3.31 2.86 6.60
C GLU A 276 -3.28 3.46 8.01
N ASP A 277 -2.23 4.25 8.29
CA ASP A 277 -2.01 4.85 9.62
C ASP A 277 -2.98 5.96 9.95
N SER A 278 -3.58 6.58 8.93
CA SER A 278 -4.56 7.63 9.08
C SER A 278 -5.87 7.24 8.41
N ASN A 279 -6.99 7.61 9.03
CA ASN A 279 -8.32 7.52 8.43
C ASN A 279 -8.55 8.65 7.39
N GLY A 280 -7.50 9.39 7.01
CA GLY A 280 -7.56 10.48 6.05
C GLY A 280 -7.43 10.01 4.60
N VAL A 281 -7.77 10.91 3.67
CA VAL A 281 -7.67 10.74 2.20
C VAL A 281 -6.22 10.68 1.67
N GLY A 282 -5.21 10.58 2.54
CA GLY A 282 -3.81 10.52 2.15
C GLY A 282 -3.45 9.12 1.70
N ASP A 283 -3.48 8.88 0.38
CA ASP A 283 -2.38 8.21 -0.36
C ASP A 283 -2.82 7.94 -1.83
N ASP A 284 -3.52 8.90 -2.46
CA ASP A 284 -3.74 8.90 -3.91
C ASP A 284 -2.51 9.46 -4.65
N GLU A 285 -1.31 9.08 -4.19
CA GLU A 285 -0.06 9.41 -4.85
C GLU A 285 0.02 8.66 -6.18
N ASP A 286 0.76 9.26 -7.13
CA ASP A 286 1.11 8.60 -8.37
C ASP A 286 1.91 7.34 -8.02
N LYS A 287 1.53 6.22 -8.63
CA LYS A 287 2.15 4.92 -8.36
C LYS A 287 2.65 4.30 -9.66
N VAL A 288 3.85 3.73 -9.63
CA VAL A 288 4.33 2.84 -10.69
C VAL A 288 4.81 1.53 -10.07
N LYS A 289 4.47 0.41 -10.70
CA LYS A 289 4.98 -0.90 -10.32
C LYS A 289 5.43 -1.69 -11.54
N GLY A 290 6.55 -2.39 -11.38
CA GLY A 290 7.04 -3.38 -12.33
C GLY A 290 8.52 -3.69 -12.18
N LEU A 291 9.09 -4.32 -13.20
CA LEU A 291 10.51 -4.68 -13.26
C LEU A 291 11.42 -3.46 -13.18
N VAL A 292 12.58 -3.62 -12.55
CA VAL A 292 13.55 -2.55 -12.31
C VAL A 292 14.80 -2.73 -13.15
N ARG A 293 15.41 -1.61 -13.56
CA ARG A 293 16.76 -1.56 -14.13
C ARG A 293 17.49 -0.27 -13.73
N ASN A 294 18.77 -0.17 -14.09
CA ASN A 294 19.58 1.03 -13.94
C ASN A 294 19.59 1.62 -12.52
N ALA A 295 19.55 0.74 -11.51
CA ALA A 295 19.66 1.15 -10.12
C ALA A 295 21.02 1.79 -9.84
N ASN A 296 21.00 3.01 -9.29
CA ASN A 296 22.16 3.79 -8.92
C ASN A 296 21.97 4.32 -7.49
N ALA A 297 22.51 3.58 -6.53
CA ALA A 297 22.43 3.90 -5.11
C ALA A 297 23.04 5.28 -4.77
N SER A 298 24.16 5.64 -5.41
CA SER A 298 24.86 6.91 -5.16
C SER A 298 24.07 8.12 -5.66
N ALA A 299 23.26 7.96 -6.71
CA ALA A 299 22.40 9.02 -7.23
C ALA A 299 20.97 8.97 -6.67
N GLY A 300 20.60 7.92 -5.92
CA GLY A 300 19.23 7.71 -5.47
C GLY A 300 18.25 7.55 -6.63
N THR A 301 18.61 6.80 -7.67
CA THR A 301 17.77 6.63 -8.87
C THR A 301 17.67 5.19 -9.32
N PHE A 302 16.56 4.84 -9.96
CA PHE A 302 16.35 3.59 -10.71
C PHE A 302 15.22 3.80 -11.72
N GLU A 303 15.00 2.85 -12.64
CA GLU A 303 13.87 2.89 -13.56
C GLU A 303 12.92 1.72 -13.31
N VAL A 304 11.61 1.96 -13.39
CA VAL A 304 10.56 0.95 -13.26
C VAL A 304 9.81 0.80 -14.59
N LYS A 305 9.69 -0.42 -15.11
CA LYS A 305 8.87 -0.71 -16.28
C LYS A 305 7.39 -0.54 -15.89
N SER A 306 6.64 0.26 -16.63
CA SER A 306 5.21 0.50 -16.39
C SER A 306 4.39 -0.75 -16.69
N GLN A 307 4.26 -1.65 -15.72
CA GLN A 307 3.34 -2.80 -15.77
C GLN A 307 2.02 -2.47 -15.10
N PHE A 308 2.08 -1.62 -14.06
CA PHE A 308 0.95 -1.00 -13.40
C PHE A 308 1.29 0.48 -13.16
N VAL A 309 0.31 1.35 -13.36
CA VAL A 309 0.39 2.77 -13.00
C VAL A 309 -0.91 3.21 -12.33
N ARG A 310 -0.84 4.24 -11.49
CA ARG A 310 -2.00 4.94 -10.92
C ARG A 310 -1.73 6.43 -10.94
N GLY A 311 -2.73 7.23 -11.30
CA GLY A 311 -2.68 8.70 -11.24
C GLY A 311 -2.17 9.37 -12.52
N PHE A 312 -1.39 8.67 -13.34
CA PHE A 312 -0.80 9.20 -14.57
C PHE A 312 -0.80 8.21 -15.74
N LEU A 313 -0.66 8.72 -16.96
CA LEU A 313 -0.36 7.91 -18.14
C LEU A 313 1.15 7.96 -18.42
N PRO A 314 1.84 6.82 -18.58
CA PRO A 314 3.29 6.79 -18.73
C PRO A 314 3.71 7.36 -20.08
N ALA A 315 4.65 8.30 -20.08
CA ALA A 315 5.17 8.89 -21.33
C ALA A 315 6.25 8.00 -21.97
N GLN A 316 6.90 7.15 -21.18
CA GLN A 316 7.86 6.15 -21.63
C GLN A 316 7.58 4.82 -20.94
N LEU A 317 8.06 3.74 -21.53
CA LEU A 317 7.87 2.38 -21.02
C LEU A 317 8.55 2.17 -19.65
N TRP A 318 9.62 2.92 -19.41
CA TRP A 318 10.39 2.91 -18.18
C TRP A 318 10.25 4.27 -17.51
N VAL A 319 9.64 4.33 -16.33
CA VAL A 319 9.50 5.54 -15.53
C VAL A 319 10.77 5.73 -14.70
N ASN A 320 11.36 6.91 -14.75
CA ASN A 320 12.48 7.26 -13.89
C ASN A 320 11.95 7.43 -12.47
N VAL A 321 12.56 6.76 -11.49
CA VAL A 321 12.27 6.95 -10.07
C VAL A 321 13.45 7.66 -9.43
N GLN A 322 13.16 8.75 -8.73
CA GLN A 322 14.13 9.51 -7.96
C GLN A 322 13.76 9.47 -6.47
N THR A 323 14.70 9.04 -5.64
CA THR A 323 14.59 9.02 -4.18
C THR A 323 15.36 10.17 -3.54
N SER A 324 14.95 10.59 -2.35
CA SER A 324 15.59 11.63 -1.53
C SER A 324 15.93 11.09 -0.13
N SER A 325 16.46 11.96 0.74
CA SER A 325 16.63 11.68 2.18
C SER A 325 15.29 11.45 2.90
N THR A 326 14.19 11.96 2.35
CA THR A 326 12.84 11.80 2.91
C THR A 326 12.07 10.59 2.37
N THR A 327 12.61 9.89 1.36
CA THR A 327 12.00 8.67 0.84
C THR A 327 12.04 7.55 1.87
N LYS A 328 10.91 6.89 2.10
CA LYS A 328 10.83 5.68 2.92
C LYS A 328 11.07 4.44 2.07
N TYR A 329 11.90 3.53 2.55
CA TYR A 329 12.25 2.31 1.83
C TYR A 329 11.66 1.11 2.56
N PHE A 330 10.99 0.23 1.81
CA PHE A 330 10.30 -0.93 2.36
C PHE A 330 10.78 -2.22 1.71
N ASN A 331 10.90 -3.28 2.52
CA ASN A 331 11.01 -4.63 2.00
C ASN A 331 9.65 -5.14 1.50
N ARG A 332 9.60 -6.37 0.98
CA ARG A 332 8.37 -6.95 0.41
C ARG A 332 7.25 -7.13 1.43
N LEU A 333 7.58 -7.33 2.71
CA LEU A 333 6.65 -7.50 3.83
C LEU A 333 6.17 -6.18 4.43
N GLY A 334 6.65 -5.05 3.89
CA GLY A 334 6.30 -3.71 4.34
C GLY A 334 7.11 -3.23 5.55
N ALA A 335 8.15 -3.94 5.97
CA ALA A 335 9.06 -3.45 7.00
C ALA A 335 9.96 -2.35 6.42
N VAL A 336 10.21 -1.31 7.22
CA VAL A 336 11.14 -0.25 6.84
C VAL A 336 12.57 -0.79 6.81
N ILE A 337 13.29 -0.50 5.74
CA ILE A 337 14.71 -0.84 5.56
C ILE A 337 15.51 0.41 5.21
N SER A 338 16.83 0.34 5.34
CA SER A 338 17.69 1.44 4.90
C SER A 338 17.73 1.54 3.37
N SER A 339 18.04 2.73 2.85
CA SER A 339 18.29 2.93 1.42
C SER A 339 19.39 1.99 0.90
N THR A 340 20.45 1.78 1.69
CA THR A 340 21.54 0.86 1.37
C THR A 340 21.03 -0.58 1.21
N ALA A 341 20.19 -1.05 2.14
CA ALA A 341 19.60 -2.38 2.06
C ALA A 341 18.66 -2.52 0.86
N PHE A 342 17.85 -1.49 0.58
CA PHE A 342 16.96 -1.46 -0.57
C PHE A 342 17.73 -1.57 -1.89
N TYR A 343 18.70 -0.70 -2.14
CA TYR A 343 19.48 -0.71 -3.38
C TYR A 343 20.34 -1.98 -3.53
N ALA A 344 20.81 -2.56 -2.43
CA ALA A 344 21.48 -3.86 -2.46
C ALA A 344 20.53 -4.98 -2.91
N ALA A 345 19.27 -4.95 -2.46
CA ALA A 345 18.26 -5.94 -2.79
C ALA A 345 17.59 -5.72 -4.17
N LEU A 346 17.66 -4.51 -4.72
CA LEU A 346 17.00 -4.13 -5.98
C LEU A 346 17.59 -4.79 -7.25
N THR A 347 18.75 -5.44 -7.15
CA THR A 347 19.72 -5.70 -8.23
C THR A 347 19.24 -6.53 -9.45
N SER A 348 17.99 -6.99 -9.50
CA SER A 348 17.29 -7.39 -10.75
C SER A 348 15.78 -7.57 -10.59
N GLY A 349 15.18 -6.90 -9.60
CA GLY A 349 13.83 -7.21 -9.14
C GLY A 349 12.69 -6.39 -9.70
N SER A 350 11.53 -6.51 -9.07
CA SER A 350 10.43 -5.56 -9.25
C SER A 350 10.44 -4.57 -8.09
N ALA A 351 9.90 -3.38 -8.33
CA ALA A 351 9.63 -2.42 -7.28
C ALA A 351 8.31 -1.71 -7.54
N GLU A 352 7.80 -1.14 -6.47
CA GLU A 352 6.71 -0.17 -6.46
C GLU A 352 7.28 1.16 -5.95
N ALA A 353 6.89 2.25 -6.59
CA ALA A 353 7.21 3.60 -6.15
C ALA A 353 5.93 4.43 -6.09
N GLU A 354 5.73 5.11 -4.96
CA GLU A 354 4.65 6.08 -4.72
C GLU A 354 5.28 7.47 -4.60
N GLY A 355 4.64 8.48 -5.20
CA GLY A 355 5.09 9.87 -5.12
C GLY A 355 4.39 10.80 -6.10
N VAL A 356 5.15 11.74 -6.67
CA VAL A 356 4.63 12.71 -7.65
C VAL A 356 5.31 12.50 -9.00
N TYR A 357 4.51 12.21 -10.03
CA TYR A 357 4.98 12.01 -11.40
C TYR A 357 4.96 13.31 -12.21
N THR A 358 6.06 13.58 -12.90
CA THR A 358 6.20 14.70 -13.83
C THR A 358 6.37 14.17 -15.26
N SER A 359 5.36 14.40 -16.10
CA SER A 359 5.36 13.90 -17.48
C SER A 359 6.43 14.53 -18.39
N GLY A 360 6.87 15.76 -18.08
CA GLY A 360 7.86 16.48 -18.89
C GLY A 360 9.24 15.84 -18.95
N ASN A 361 9.64 15.12 -17.89
CA ASN A 361 10.91 14.38 -17.80
C ASN A 361 10.70 12.88 -17.52
N ASN A 362 9.45 12.41 -17.46
CA ASN A 362 9.10 11.03 -17.16
C ASN A 362 9.70 10.56 -15.83
N THR A 363 9.65 11.43 -14.81
CA THR A 363 10.22 11.16 -13.48
C THR A 363 9.14 11.16 -12.41
N LEU A 364 9.12 10.11 -11.60
CA LEU A 364 8.40 10.02 -10.34
C LEU A 364 9.37 10.33 -9.20
N VAL A 365 9.11 11.40 -8.45
CA VAL A 365 9.84 11.73 -7.22
C VAL A 365 9.18 10.99 -6.08
N ALA A 366 9.86 9.99 -5.53
CA ALA A 366 9.27 9.01 -4.63
C ALA A 366 9.27 9.49 -3.17
N THR A 367 8.11 9.40 -2.54
CA THR A 367 7.94 9.49 -1.08
C THR A 367 8.12 8.11 -0.44
N LYS A 368 7.79 7.04 -1.18
CA LYS A 368 7.96 5.66 -0.75
C LYS A 368 8.44 4.79 -1.92
N VAL A 369 9.34 3.86 -1.61
CA VAL A 369 9.73 2.79 -2.54
C VAL A 369 9.69 1.45 -1.81
N LYS A 370 9.18 0.43 -2.49
CA LYS A 370 8.98 -0.90 -1.94
C LYS A 370 9.49 -1.96 -2.91
N LEU A 371 10.21 -2.94 -2.39
CA LEU A 371 10.60 -4.12 -3.17
C LEU A 371 9.35 -4.95 -3.48
N GLU A 372 9.24 -5.42 -4.72
CA GLU A 372 8.17 -6.30 -5.20
C GLU A 372 8.78 -7.59 -5.79
N ASP A 373 7.95 -8.57 -6.14
CA ASP A 373 8.40 -9.91 -6.52
C ASP A 373 9.38 -9.93 -7.71
N GLY A 374 10.52 -10.58 -7.49
CA GLY A 374 11.60 -10.77 -8.47
C GLY A 374 12.97 -10.58 -7.82
N VAL A 375 13.73 -11.66 -7.66
CA VAL A 375 15.17 -11.73 -7.31
C VAL A 375 15.68 -10.85 -6.15
N GLY A 376 15.69 -11.45 -4.96
CA GLY A 376 16.67 -11.11 -3.90
C GLY A 376 16.08 -11.07 -2.50
N GLY A 377 16.51 -11.99 -1.63
CA GLY A 377 16.31 -11.93 -0.18
C GLY A 377 15.12 -12.74 0.34
N ASP A 378 15.38 -13.60 1.31
CA ASP A 378 14.41 -14.50 1.89
C ASP A 378 13.43 -13.77 2.83
N ASP A 379 12.33 -13.23 2.28
CA ASP A 379 11.37 -12.44 3.04
C ASP A 379 10.42 -13.34 3.85
N TYR A 380 10.92 -13.84 4.98
CA TYR A 380 10.15 -14.61 5.94
C TYR A 380 9.23 -13.72 6.77
N GLN A 381 8.04 -14.24 7.10
CA GLN A 381 7.22 -13.63 8.13
C GLN A 381 7.98 -13.64 9.47
N GLU A 382 7.82 -12.57 10.24
CA GLU A 382 8.48 -12.40 11.53
C GLU A 382 7.44 -12.29 12.66
N ALA A 383 7.74 -12.88 13.80
CA ALA A 383 7.02 -12.60 15.03
C ALA A 383 7.96 -12.53 16.24
N LYS A 384 7.58 -11.73 17.24
CA LYS A 384 8.21 -11.69 18.56
C LYS A 384 7.15 -11.97 19.63
N GLY A 385 7.55 -12.62 20.72
CA GLY A 385 6.63 -12.89 21.81
C GLY A 385 7.26 -13.60 23.00
N THR A 386 6.51 -13.69 24.09
CA THR A 386 6.94 -14.39 25.30
C THR A 386 6.68 -15.89 25.15
N LEU A 387 7.58 -16.73 25.66
CA LEU A 387 7.41 -18.17 25.60
C LEU A 387 6.16 -18.62 26.40
N ILE A 388 5.34 -19.49 25.80
CA ILE A 388 4.23 -20.18 26.48
C ILE A 388 4.65 -21.62 26.81
N THR A 389 5.03 -22.40 25.78
CA THR A 389 5.45 -23.80 25.93
C THR A 389 6.58 -24.12 24.96
N SER A 390 7.39 -25.14 25.28
CA SER A 390 8.40 -25.70 24.39
C SER A 390 8.57 -27.20 24.55
N ASN A 391 9.02 -27.86 23.49
CA ASN A 391 9.38 -29.27 23.46
C ASN A 391 10.57 -29.44 22.50
N GLU A 392 11.78 -29.58 23.07
CA GLU A 392 13.02 -29.74 22.29
C GLU A 392 13.00 -31.01 21.42
N GLY A 393 12.50 -32.12 21.99
CA GLY A 393 12.44 -33.41 21.30
C GLY A 393 11.55 -33.37 20.05
N ALA A 394 10.39 -32.69 20.15
CA ALA A 394 9.50 -32.44 19.02
C ALA A 394 9.98 -31.28 18.12
N GLY A 395 10.90 -30.43 18.60
CA GLY A 395 11.33 -29.24 17.88
C GLY A 395 10.21 -28.20 17.74
N THR A 396 9.36 -28.07 18.75
CA THR A 396 8.21 -27.16 18.73
C THR A 396 8.25 -26.21 19.93
N LEU A 397 7.73 -25.00 19.74
CA LEU A 397 7.46 -24.05 20.81
C LEU A 397 6.23 -23.21 20.47
N SER A 398 5.68 -22.50 21.44
CA SER A 398 4.65 -21.50 21.20
C SER A 398 4.95 -20.22 21.97
N ILE A 399 4.58 -19.09 21.39
CA ILE A 399 4.78 -17.76 21.97
C ILE A 399 3.47 -16.99 22.05
N ALA A 400 3.32 -16.13 23.04
CA ALA A 400 2.28 -15.10 23.07
C ALA A 400 2.83 -13.88 22.33
N MET A 401 2.28 -13.59 21.16
CA MET A 401 2.81 -12.57 20.25
C MET A 401 2.71 -11.16 20.84
N THR A 402 3.79 -10.41 20.74
CA THR A 402 3.85 -8.98 21.05
C THR A 402 4.03 -8.15 19.77
N GLU A 403 4.74 -8.68 18.78
CA GLU A 403 4.98 -8.06 17.48
C GLU A 403 4.89 -9.10 16.36
N TRP A 404 4.41 -8.72 15.18
CA TRP A 404 4.41 -9.57 13.99
C TRP A 404 4.42 -8.77 12.68
N GLU A 405 4.97 -9.36 11.62
CA GLU A 405 5.06 -8.75 10.29
C GLU A 405 4.78 -9.78 9.19
N GLY A 406 4.10 -9.33 8.12
CA GLY A 406 3.85 -10.15 6.93
C GLY A 406 2.69 -11.14 7.04
N PHE A 407 1.97 -11.18 8.16
CA PHE A 407 0.75 -11.97 8.35
C PHE A 407 -0.19 -11.28 9.34
N ALA A 408 -1.46 -11.71 9.39
CA ALA A 408 -2.39 -11.19 10.40
C ALA A 408 -2.18 -11.87 11.75
N GLY A 409 -2.33 -11.11 12.82
CA GLY A 409 -2.15 -11.60 14.19
C GLY A 409 -2.93 -10.75 15.17
N THR A 410 -2.86 -11.14 16.45
CA THR A 410 -3.45 -10.41 17.55
C THR A 410 -2.45 -10.35 18.69
N SER A 411 -2.35 -9.20 19.36
CA SER A 411 -1.52 -9.04 20.54
C SER A 411 -1.95 -10.01 21.63
N GLY A 412 -0.98 -10.71 22.24
CA GLY A 412 -1.21 -11.79 23.20
C GLY A 412 -1.69 -13.11 22.58
N GLY A 413 -1.95 -13.16 21.26
CA GLY A 413 -2.35 -14.38 20.56
C GLY A 413 -1.25 -15.43 20.53
N THR A 414 -1.61 -16.71 20.61
CA THR A 414 -0.65 -17.81 20.55
C THR A 414 -0.21 -18.08 19.11
N LEU A 415 1.10 -17.99 18.87
CA LEU A 415 1.73 -18.49 17.65
C LEU A 415 2.44 -19.81 17.94
N ASN A 416 2.06 -20.87 17.23
CA ASN A 416 2.79 -22.13 17.26
C ASN A 416 3.98 -22.06 16.30
N ILE A 417 5.10 -22.64 16.70
CA ILE A 417 6.34 -22.62 15.95
C ILE A 417 6.88 -24.05 15.85
N SER A 418 7.28 -24.44 14.65
CA SER A 418 7.95 -25.71 14.37
C SER A 418 9.34 -25.46 13.79
N THR A 419 10.29 -26.33 14.12
CA THR A 419 11.68 -26.26 13.65
C THR A 419 12.01 -27.41 12.72
N THR A 420 13.01 -27.24 11.87
CA THR A 420 13.54 -28.27 10.97
C THR A 420 15.03 -28.46 11.21
N GLY A 421 15.66 -29.44 10.55
CA GLY A 421 17.11 -29.58 10.58
C GLY A 421 17.87 -28.38 9.98
N GLY A 422 17.19 -27.51 9.23
CA GLY A 422 17.75 -26.29 8.67
C GLY A 422 17.41 -25.00 9.44
N THR A 423 16.82 -25.10 10.64
CA THR A 423 16.53 -23.92 11.46
C THR A 423 17.82 -23.34 12.06
N ASP A 424 18.08 -22.06 11.81
CA ASP A 424 19.13 -21.26 12.41
C ASP A 424 18.72 -20.83 13.83
N TYR A 425 19.56 -21.08 14.83
CA TYR A 425 19.31 -20.64 16.20
C TYR A 425 20.31 -19.56 16.61
N ARG A 426 19.81 -18.53 17.30
CA ARG A 426 20.58 -17.38 17.75
C ARG A 426 20.38 -17.14 19.25
N GLY A 427 21.48 -16.86 19.93
CA GLY A 427 21.48 -16.42 21.33
C GLY A 427 21.06 -14.97 21.48
N THR A 428 20.99 -14.49 22.73
CA THR A 428 20.66 -13.08 23.04
C THR A 428 21.68 -12.07 22.56
N ASP A 429 22.88 -12.53 22.21
CA ASP A 429 23.98 -11.77 21.62
C ASP A 429 23.98 -11.83 20.08
N GLY A 430 22.97 -12.45 19.46
CA GLY A 430 22.88 -12.65 18.02
C GLY A 430 23.82 -13.73 17.46
N GLN A 431 24.59 -14.41 18.31
CA GLN A 431 25.51 -15.44 17.85
C GLN A 431 24.79 -16.75 17.54
N THR A 432 25.30 -17.49 16.55
CA THR A 432 24.79 -18.82 16.23
C THR A 432 24.97 -19.75 17.42
N ILE A 433 23.91 -20.41 17.84
CA ILE A 433 23.91 -21.44 18.87
C ILE A 433 23.29 -22.73 18.34
N THR A 434 23.45 -23.83 19.08
CA THR A 434 22.80 -25.10 18.74
C THR A 434 21.33 -25.11 19.17
N LYS A 435 20.53 -26.02 18.59
CA LYS A 435 19.16 -26.29 19.03
C LYS A 435 19.08 -26.52 20.55
N THR A 436 19.93 -27.39 21.08
CA THR A 436 19.94 -27.71 22.52
C THR A 436 20.27 -26.50 23.38
N GLN A 437 21.24 -25.67 22.97
CA GLN A 437 21.53 -24.41 23.68
C GLN A 437 20.36 -23.44 23.62
N PHE A 438 19.69 -23.32 22.47
CA PHE A 438 18.53 -22.45 22.32
C PHE A 438 17.39 -22.87 23.25
N PHE A 439 17.01 -24.15 23.23
CA PHE A 439 15.92 -24.67 24.08
C PHE A 439 16.27 -24.62 25.57
N ALA A 440 17.53 -24.80 25.96
CA ALA A 440 17.97 -24.57 27.34
C ALA A 440 17.88 -23.08 27.74
N GLY A 441 18.16 -22.16 26.81
CA GLY A 441 18.12 -20.71 27.04
C GLY A 441 16.70 -20.11 27.11
N LEU A 442 15.69 -20.83 26.62
CA LEU A 442 14.29 -20.38 26.61
C LEU A 442 13.74 -20.01 27.99
N ALA A 443 14.18 -20.69 29.06
CA ALA A 443 13.72 -20.42 30.42
C ALA A 443 14.25 -19.08 30.99
N ALA A 444 15.34 -18.55 30.44
CA ALA A 444 15.97 -17.30 30.87
C ALA A 444 15.68 -16.13 29.92
N ALA A 445 15.19 -16.41 28.71
CA ALA A 445 14.86 -15.39 27.72
C ALA A 445 13.54 -14.69 28.05
N ASN A 446 13.47 -13.38 27.80
CA ASN A 446 12.25 -12.61 27.97
C ASN A 446 11.33 -12.71 26.75
N LEU A 447 11.94 -12.77 25.57
CA LEU A 447 11.24 -12.85 24.29
C LEU A 447 11.93 -13.87 23.39
N VAL A 448 11.16 -14.40 22.45
CA VAL A 448 11.64 -15.18 21.32
C VAL A 448 11.22 -14.46 20.05
N LYS A 449 12.17 -14.24 19.15
CA LYS A 449 11.93 -13.81 17.77
C LYS A 449 11.98 -15.05 16.87
N VAL A 450 11.03 -15.13 15.94
CA VAL A 450 10.99 -16.16 14.90
C VAL A 450 10.88 -15.49 13.54
N GLU A 451 11.67 -15.98 12.58
CA GLU A 451 11.51 -15.69 11.16
C GLU A 451 11.20 -17.03 10.46
N GLY A 452 10.11 -17.11 9.71
CA GLY A 452 9.75 -18.33 9.01
C GLY A 452 8.62 -18.20 7.99
N THR A 453 8.07 -19.35 7.59
CA THR A 453 6.90 -19.41 6.72
C THR A 453 5.65 -19.68 7.55
N PHE A 454 4.68 -18.78 7.47
CA PHE A 454 3.42 -18.90 8.20
C PHE A 454 2.38 -19.70 7.40
N SER A 455 1.76 -20.70 8.04
CA SER A 455 0.72 -21.54 7.43
C SER A 455 -0.67 -21.29 8.01
N GLY A 456 -0.90 -20.15 8.64
CA GLY A 456 -2.19 -19.77 9.24
C GLY A 456 -2.29 -20.01 10.76
N THR A 457 -1.67 -21.07 11.26
CA THR A 457 -1.67 -21.40 12.72
C THR A 457 -0.28 -21.73 13.26
N THR A 458 0.64 -22.05 12.37
CA THR A 458 2.00 -22.47 12.70
C THR A 458 2.99 -21.73 11.82
N MET A 459 4.09 -21.26 12.41
CA MET A 459 5.24 -20.77 11.69
C MET A 459 6.30 -21.88 11.62
N GLN A 460 6.68 -22.27 10.40
CA GLN A 460 7.87 -23.10 10.21
C GLN A 460 9.09 -22.20 10.24
N ALA A 461 9.87 -22.29 11.31
CA ALA A 461 11.01 -21.40 11.55
C ALA A 461 12.17 -21.71 10.59
N LYS A 462 12.60 -20.67 9.87
CA LYS A 462 13.97 -20.64 9.37
C LYS A 462 14.93 -20.19 10.45
N ARG A 463 14.55 -19.18 11.24
CA ARG A 463 15.40 -18.65 12.31
C ARG A 463 14.62 -18.49 13.59
N LEU A 464 15.29 -18.80 14.70
CA LEU A 464 14.85 -18.53 16.05
C LEU A 464 15.94 -17.79 16.81
N GLU A 465 15.55 -16.75 17.54
CA GLU A 465 16.47 -15.91 18.30
C GLU A 465 15.91 -15.63 19.69
N LEU A 466 16.75 -15.84 20.71
CA LEU A 466 16.45 -15.44 22.08
C LEU A 466 16.64 -13.93 22.21
N ARG A 467 15.73 -13.24 22.89
CA ARG A 467 15.77 -11.79 23.09
C ARG A 467 15.58 -11.44 24.58
N ASN A 468 16.31 -10.44 25.04
CA ASN A 468 16.10 -9.80 26.33
C ASN A 468 15.26 -8.53 26.16
N ASN A 469 14.43 -8.20 27.15
CA ASN A 469 13.58 -7.00 27.11
C ASN A 469 14.47 -5.77 26.85
N GLY A 470 14.20 -5.02 25.78
CA GLY A 470 14.96 -3.83 25.38
C GLY A 470 15.80 -3.96 24.10
N GLY A 471 15.79 -5.11 23.42
CA GLY A 471 16.47 -5.29 22.13
C GLY A 471 15.49 -5.38 20.96
N GLY A 472 14.84 -4.27 20.59
CA GLY A 472 14.09 -4.17 19.34
C GLY A 472 15.04 -4.35 18.15
N GLY A 473 14.77 -5.34 17.31
CA GLY A 473 15.58 -5.64 16.14
C GLY A 473 14.99 -5.02 14.89
N GLY A 474 15.63 -3.95 14.41
CA GLY A 474 15.81 -3.66 13.00
C GLY A 474 17.32 -3.46 12.80
N ALA A 475 17.93 -4.24 11.91
CA ALA A 475 19.28 -4.03 11.36
C ALA A 475 20.44 -3.61 12.31
N GLY A 476 20.59 -4.28 13.45
CA GLY A 476 21.86 -4.35 14.18
C GLY A 476 22.12 -3.18 15.12
N ASN A 477 22.05 -3.40 16.43
CA ASN A 477 22.56 -2.46 17.43
C ASN A 477 22.06 -1.01 17.27
N ASP A 478 20.91 -0.76 16.66
CA ASP A 478 20.38 0.60 16.52
C ASP A 478 19.68 1.02 17.82
N PRO A 479 20.30 1.90 18.62
CA PRO A 479 19.62 2.60 19.68
C PRO A 479 18.28 3.23 19.24
N HIS A 480 17.38 3.49 20.20
CA HIS A 480 16.31 4.47 19.98
C HIS A 480 16.93 5.79 19.55
N GLU A 481 16.28 6.48 18.63
CA GLU A 481 16.75 7.75 18.10
C GLU A 481 15.79 8.86 18.50
N VAL A 482 16.33 10.00 18.94
CA VAL A 482 15.58 11.25 19.07
C VAL A 482 16.28 12.33 18.27
N ASN A 483 15.50 13.08 17.49
CA ASN A 483 15.98 14.25 16.77
C ASN A 483 15.11 15.45 17.13
N GLY A 484 15.74 16.59 17.42
CA GLY A 484 15.00 17.81 17.63
C GLY A 484 15.77 18.98 18.22
N THR A 485 15.03 19.98 18.65
CA THR A 485 15.61 21.24 19.18
C THR A 485 16.12 21.08 20.60
N ILE A 486 17.24 21.74 20.89
CA ILE A 486 18.02 21.53 22.11
C ILE A 486 17.62 22.54 23.20
N SER A 487 17.55 22.08 24.45
CA SER A 487 17.39 22.95 25.63
C SER A 487 18.07 22.35 26.87
N ASP A 488 18.16 23.12 27.95
CA ASP A 488 18.64 22.68 29.28
C ASP A 488 19.99 21.94 29.27
N ILE A 489 20.97 22.47 28.53
CA ILE A 489 22.31 21.88 28.39
C ILE A 489 23.08 21.95 29.73
N ASN A 490 23.62 20.81 30.17
CA ASN A 490 24.53 20.70 31.32
C ASN A 490 25.66 19.72 31.00
N GLU A 491 26.79 20.26 30.56
CA GLU A 491 28.00 19.52 30.21
C GLU A 491 28.56 18.69 31.38
N SER A 492 28.60 19.28 32.58
CA SER A 492 29.16 18.62 33.77
C SER A 492 28.38 17.35 34.13
N ALA A 493 27.06 17.36 33.97
CA ALA A 493 26.20 16.19 34.15
C ALA A 493 26.10 15.32 32.88
N GLY A 494 26.52 15.81 31.71
CA GLY A 494 26.36 15.13 30.43
C GLY A 494 24.89 15.05 30.00
N THR A 495 24.08 16.04 30.36
CA THR A 495 22.62 16.03 30.11
C THR A 495 22.17 17.21 29.26
N PHE A 496 21.10 17.02 28.50
CA PHE A 496 20.36 18.07 27.78
C PHE A 496 18.93 17.58 27.50
N LYS A 497 18.06 18.44 26.97
CA LYS A 497 16.71 18.06 26.53
C LYS A 497 16.56 18.23 25.03
N VAL A 498 15.77 17.35 24.43
CA VAL A 498 15.41 17.36 23.01
C VAL A 498 13.90 17.50 22.91
N THR A 499 13.43 18.55 22.23
CA THR A 499 12.02 18.67 21.84
C THR A 499 11.85 18.00 20.48
N LEU A 500 11.12 16.90 20.45
CA LEU A 500 11.06 15.98 19.30
C LEU A 500 10.52 16.65 18.04
N VAL A 501 11.32 16.59 16.98
CA VAL A 501 10.92 16.87 15.60
C VAL A 501 10.62 15.53 14.90
N SER A 502 11.53 14.56 15.04
CA SER A 502 11.38 13.15 14.61
C SER A 502 11.99 12.19 15.65
N TRP A 503 11.62 10.90 15.59
CA TRP A 503 12.11 9.88 16.53
C TRP A 503 11.94 8.47 15.94
N PHE A 504 12.72 7.52 16.46
CA PHE A 504 12.67 6.11 16.09
C PHE A 504 12.73 5.19 17.32
N GLY A 505 12.06 4.04 17.25
CA GLY A 505 12.19 2.98 18.25
C GLY A 505 11.36 3.13 19.53
N PHE A 506 10.52 4.17 19.67
CA PHE A 506 9.59 4.31 20.82
C PHE A 506 8.34 5.16 20.50
N GLY A 507 7.33 5.10 21.37
CA GLY A 507 6.06 5.82 21.24
C GLY A 507 6.15 7.30 21.64
N GLY A 508 6.85 8.11 20.85
CA GLY A 508 6.93 9.57 21.01
C GLY A 508 5.77 10.35 20.37
N SER A 509 5.76 11.67 20.56
CA SER A 509 4.88 12.61 19.84
C SER A 509 5.64 13.88 19.46
N HIS A 510 5.27 14.51 18.35
CA HIS A 510 5.91 15.75 17.92
C HIS A 510 5.73 16.85 18.98
N GLY A 511 6.82 17.55 19.32
CA GLY A 511 6.85 18.54 20.40
C GLY A 511 6.98 17.95 21.82
N GLN A 512 7.02 16.63 21.98
CA GLN A 512 7.35 16.01 23.28
C GLN A 512 8.79 16.35 23.66
N VAL A 513 9.03 16.57 24.96
CA VAL A 513 10.36 16.82 25.49
C VAL A 513 10.95 15.54 26.09
N VAL A 514 12.11 15.13 25.60
CA VAL A 514 12.89 13.99 26.09
C VAL A 514 14.13 14.49 26.83
N SER A 515 14.35 14.01 28.05
CA SER A 515 15.55 14.32 28.84
C SER A 515 16.66 13.32 28.52
N VAL A 516 17.76 13.79 27.95
CA VAL A 516 18.90 12.96 27.53
C VAL A 516 19.99 12.99 28.59
N THR A 517 20.51 11.82 28.94
CA THR A 517 21.73 11.64 29.75
C THR A 517 22.74 10.81 28.97
N MET A 518 23.89 11.39 28.63
CA MET A 518 24.94 10.69 27.89
C MET A 518 25.75 9.79 28.81
N THR A 519 26.02 8.57 28.36
CA THR A 519 26.88 7.62 29.08
C THR A 519 28.36 8.06 29.05
N SER A 520 29.16 7.56 29.99
CA SER A 520 30.60 7.86 30.06
C SER A 520 31.41 7.34 28.86
N GLY A 521 30.87 6.39 28.11
CA GLY A 521 31.47 5.84 26.88
C GLY A 521 30.84 6.36 25.59
N ALA A 522 30.02 7.42 25.66
CA ALA A 522 29.34 7.93 24.49
C ALA A 522 30.29 8.54 23.45
N THR A 523 29.92 8.41 22.18
CA THR A 523 30.65 9.04 21.07
C THR A 523 29.92 10.27 20.55
N TYR A 524 30.65 11.31 20.17
CA TYR A 524 30.10 12.58 19.71
C TYR A 524 30.59 12.91 18.30
N ARG A 525 29.72 13.47 17.47
CA ARG A 525 30.03 13.85 16.09
C ARG A 525 29.46 15.22 15.72
N ASN A 526 30.13 15.86 14.77
CA ASN A 526 29.65 17.08 14.13
C ASN A 526 28.63 16.74 13.01
N ASP A 527 28.02 17.77 12.42
CA ASP A 527 27.10 17.69 11.28
C ASP A 527 27.68 16.93 10.07
N ASP A 528 28.95 17.17 9.76
CA ASP A 528 29.73 16.50 8.71
C ASP A 528 30.15 15.05 9.07
N GLY A 529 29.79 14.58 10.27
CA GLY A 529 30.10 13.25 10.78
C GLY A 529 31.52 13.10 11.37
N SER A 530 32.33 14.16 11.39
CA SER A 530 33.64 14.15 12.04
C SER A 530 33.52 13.94 13.56
N THR A 531 34.52 13.30 14.17
CA THR A 531 34.48 12.98 15.62
C THR A 531 34.79 14.21 16.45
N MET A 532 34.04 14.40 17.54
CA MET A 532 34.22 15.47 18.52
C MET A 532 34.56 14.90 19.91
N THR A 533 35.23 15.69 20.75
CA THR A 533 35.25 15.41 22.19
C THR A 533 33.91 15.78 22.83
N LYS A 534 33.65 15.27 24.05
CA LYS A 534 32.46 15.65 24.82
C LYS A 534 32.38 17.17 24.99
N GLU A 535 33.48 17.80 25.38
CA GLU A 535 33.56 19.24 25.64
C GLU A 535 33.25 20.05 24.37
N GLN A 536 33.78 19.63 23.23
CA GLN A 536 33.52 20.27 21.94
C GLN A 536 32.04 20.14 21.54
N PHE A 537 31.46 18.96 21.69
CA PHE A 537 30.06 18.71 21.35
C PHE A 537 29.10 19.53 22.21
N PHE A 538 29.30 19.53 23.52
CA PHE A 538 28.44 20.30 24.44
C PHE A 538 28.59 21.82 24.25
N ALA A 539 29.77 22.31 23.87
CA ALA A 539 29.94 23.71 23.49
C ALA A 539 29.16 24.06 22.20
N ALA A 540 29.12 23.15 21.23
CA ALA A 540 28.43 23.34 19.96
C ALA A 540 26.90 23.19 20.04
N LEU A 541 26.38 22.41 20.99
CA LEU A 541 24.93 22.31 21.27
C LEU A 541 24.27 23.68 21.54
N VAL A 542 25.03 24.67 22.00
CA VAL A 542 24.51 26.02 22.29
C VAL A 542 24.10 26.76 21.01
N THR A 543 24.75 26.46 19.89
CA THR A 543 24.56 27.14 18.60
C THR A 543 23.96 26.26 17.52
N SER A 544 23.91 24.94 17.74
CA SER A 544 23.31 23.99 16.81
C SER A 544 21.78 24.13 16.80
N PRO A 545 21.13 24.10 15.62
CA PRO A 545 19.68 24.15 15.54
C PRO A 545 19.04 22.83 16.01
N LEU A 546 19.66 21.70 15.69
CA LEU A 546 19.18 20.36 16.00
C LEU A 546 20.28 19.45 16.56
N VAL A 547 19.85 18.35 17.16
CA VAL A 547 20.69 17.23 17.60
C VAL A 547 19.97 15.92 17.34
N GLU A 548 20.73 14.93 16.88
CA GLU A 548 20.34 13.52 16.83
C GLU A 548 21.02 12.77 17.98
N VAL A 549 20.26 11.97 18.72
CA VAL A 549 20.79 11.15 19.81
C VAL A 549 20.32 9.72 19.67
N ASP A 550 21.29 8.83 19.79
CA ASP A 550 21.19 7.39 19.81
C ASP A 550 21.25 6.91 21.27
N GLY A 551 20.25 6.18 21.77
CA GLY A 551 20.23 5.65 23.13
C GLY A 551 19.14 4.63 23.44
N THR A 552 18.78 4.52 24.73
CA THR A 552 17.61 3.77 25.19
C THR A 552 16.65 4.72 25.89
N VAL A 553 15.38 4.67 25.52
CA VAL A 553 14.31 5.53 26.07
C VAL A 553 13.45 4.75 27.05
N ALA A 554 13.21 5.33 28.22
CA ALA A 554 12.27 4.86 29.22
C ALA A 554 11.37 6.03 29.66
N GLY A 555 10.13 6.06 29.18
CA GLY A 555 9.23 7.21 29.38
C GLY A 555 9.75 8.44 28.63
N SER A 556 9.90 9.58 29.34
CA SER A 556 10.45 10.82 28.78
C SER A 556 11.95 11.01 29.07
N ALA A 557 12.65 9.94 29.42
CA ALA A 557 14.09 9.95 29.70
C ALA A 557 14.84 9.03 28.73
N MET A 558 16.01 9.47 28.28
CA MET A 558 16.87 8.75 27.37
C MET A 558 18.29 8.62 27.93
N THR A 559 18.85 7.42 27.83
CA THR A 559 20.27 7.15 28.08
C THR A 559 21.00 7.09 26.74
N GLY A 560 21.75 8.14 26.41
CA GLY A 560 22.42 8.32 25.12
C GLY A 560 23.80 7.66 25.06
N VAL A 561 24.09 6.99 23.95
CA VAL A 561 25.38 6.33 23.64
C VAL A 561 26.06 6.94 22.41
N LYS A 562 25.33 7.60 21.51
CA LYS A 562 25.91 8.47 20.48
C LYS A 562 25.11 9.75 20.35
N ALA A 563 25.76 10.83 19.94
CA ALA A 563 25.07 12.06 19.60
C ALA A 563 25.78 12.76 18.43
N LYS A 564 25.00 13.36 17.54
CA LYS A 564 25.46 14.07 16.35
C LYS A 564 24.77 15.43 16.29
N LEU A 565 25.53 16.48 15.95
CA LEU A 565 24.92 17.76 15.59
C LEU A 565 24.23 17.61 14.23
N ASP A 566 23.17 18.39 14.04
CA ASP A 566 22.34 18.30 12.84
C ASP A 566 21.94 19.71 12.38
N ASP A 567 21.97 19.93 11.07
CA ASP A 567 21.77 21.23 10.41
C ASP A 567 20.53 21.30 9.51
N ASP A 568 19.78 20.19 9.40
CA ASP A 568 18.59 20.04 8.56
C ASP A 568 17.34 20.82 9.04
#